data_AF-A0A7S2CUN6-F1
#
_entry.id   AF-A0A7S2CUN6-F1
#
_cell.length_a   1.000
_cell.length_b   1.000
_cell.length_c   1.000
_cell.angle_alpha   90.00
_cell.angle_beta   90.00
_cell.angle_gamma   90.00
#
_symmetry.space_group_name_H-M   'P 1'
#
loop_
_entity.id
_entity.type
_entity.pdbx_description
1 polymer ?
#
loop_
_entity_poly.entity_id
_entity_poly.type
_entity_poly.pdbx_seq_one_letter_code
_entity_poly.pdbx_strand_id
1 'polypeptide(L)'
;RLTEVEAKEAGAVTRGVYAAYMRMVGGGTCTVVVFLAILLNVCQIIVNWWLSRWSMASEETGGGGHSTEYYLLIYFFLGLGACLVVFLYQVLAALGGLTAASRIHGRMFTALLGAPLAFFDTTPSGRLLNLFTADMKSIDETLPGQLSGALSLLFMMLTVLAVVVSVVPIVILPVVPLFAFYGWIQLVYRNSARELKRFDSTTQSPIFNHFAETINGLSTIRAFRCEQRQLAETVARVDYNTRFWTKNNLVNR
;
A
#
# COMPACT_ATOMS: atom_id res chain seq x y z
N ARG A 1 -18.71 -20.47 -26.17
CA ARG A 1 -17.56 -19.84 -25.48
C ARG A 1 -17.43 -20.57 -24.14
N LEU A 2 -16.39 -21.39 -23.94
CA LEU A 2 -16.23 -22.23 -22.73
C LEU A 2 -15.43 -21.55 -21.61
N THR A 3 -14.85 -20.38 -21.87
CA THR A 3 -14.12 -19.58 -20.90
C THR A 3 -15.05 -18.56 -20.25
N GLU A 4 -15.23 -18.65 -18.93
CA GLU A 4 -15.92 -17.62 -18.16
C GLU A 4 -15.10 -16.33 -18.17
N VAL A 5 -15.77 -15.22 -18.47
CA VAL A 5 -15.18 -13.88 -18.32
C VAL A 5 -15.15 -13.58 -16.82
N GLU A 6 -13.97 -13.22 -16.32
CA GLU A 6 -13.73 -12.97 -14.91
C GLU A 6 -14.75 -12.00 -14.29
N ALA A 7 -15.54 -12.50 -13.33
CA ALA A 7 -16.44 -11.69 -12.54
C ALA A 7 -15.59 -10.82 -11.60
N LYS A 8 -15.66 -9.50 -11.77
CA LYS A 8 -15.06 -8.54 -10.85
C LYS A 8 -16.05 -8.24 -9.72
N GLU A 9 -15.68 -8.57 -8.49
CA GLU A 9 -16.44 -8.17 -7.31
C GLU A 9 -16.53 -6.63 -7.22
N ALA A 10 -17.75 -6.11 -7.10
CA ALA A 10 -18.02 -4.68 -7.05
C ALA A 10 -18.22 -4.22 -5.60
N GLY A 11 -17.32 -3.36 -5.09
CA GLY A 11 -17.50 -2.77 -3.77
C GLY A 11 -16.20 -2.45 -3.03
N ALA A 12 -16.34 -2.09 -1.76
CA ALA A 12 -15.20 -1.98 -0.85
C ALA A 12 -14.76 -3.37 -0.39
N VAL A 13 -13.46 -3.56 -0.20
CA VAL A 13 -12.92 -4.80 0.38
C VAL A 13 -13.54 -5.03 1.75
N THR A 14 -14.09 -6.21 1.97
CA THR A 14 -14.75 -6.54 3.24
C THR A 14 -13.71 -6.61 4.37
N ARG A 15 -14.10 -6.19 5.58
CA ARG A 15 -13.23 -6.29 6.77
C ARG A 15 -12.76 -7.73 7.03
N GLY A 16 -13.53 -8.72 6.57
CA GLY A 16 -13.17 -10.14 6.63
C GLY A 16 -11.88 -10.47 5.87
N VAL A 17 -11.61 -9.82 4.74
CA VAL A 17 -10.39 -10.03 3.95
C VAL A 17 -9.16 -9.52 4.71
N TYR A 18 -9.24 -8.32 5.28
CA TYR A 18 -8.16 -7.79 6.13
C TYR A 18 -7.91 -8.69 7.34
N ALA A 19 -8.96 -9.13 8.03
CA ALA A 19 -8.83 -10.04 9.17
C ALA A 19 -8.24 -11.41 8.76
N ALA A 20 -8.62 -11.93 7.58
CA ALA A 20 -8.04 -13.16 7.05
C ALA A 20 -6.55 -13.00 6.78
N TYR A 21 -6.12 -11.90 6.15
CA TYR A 21 -4.70 -11.62 5.93
C TYR A 21 -3.93 -11.53 7.24
N MET A 22 -4.44 -10.80 8.24
CA MET A 22 -3.79 -10.70 9.56
C MET A 22 -3.69 -12.07 10.27
N ARG A 23 -4.67 -12.96 10.10
CA ARG A 23 -4.55 -14.34 10.59
C ARG A 23 -3.47 -15.14 9.86
N MET A 24 -3.28 -14.89 8.55
CA MET A 24 -2.20 -15.52 7.79
C MET A 24 -0.82 -15.00 8.20
N VAL A 25 -0.67 -13.73 8.54
CA VAL A 25 0.57 -13.19 9.13
C VAL A 25 0.86 -13.90 10.47
N GLY A 26 -0.18 -14.07 11.29
CA GLY A 26 -0.11 -14.73 12.60
C GLY A 26 -0.38 -13.73 13.72
N GLY A 27 -1.33 -14.06 14.61
CA GLY A 27 -1.83 -13.14 15.64
C GLY A 27 -0.72 -12.58 16.54
N GLY A 28 0.22 -13.42 16.99
CA GLY A 28 1.36 -12.99 17.80
C GLY A 28 2.27 -11.99 17.07
N THR A 29 2.68 -12.29 15.84
CA THR A 29 3.50 -11.40 15.02
C THR A 29 2.81 -10.06 14.80
N CYS A 30 1.50 -10.06 14.50
CA CYS A 30 0.72 -8.83 14.36
C CYS A 30 0.74 -7.98 15.64
N THR A 31 0.54 -8.60 16.81
CA THR A 31 0.57 -7.86 18.08
C THR A 31 1.94 -7.24 18.36
N VAL A 32 3.03 -7.97 18.09
CA VAL A 32 4.39 -7.45 18.27
C VAL A 32 4.68 -6.31 17.30
N VAL A 33 4.27 -6.41 16.03
CA VAL A 33 4.43 -5.34 15.03
C VAL A 33 3.69 -4.08 15.44
N VAL A 34 2.44 -4.20 15.92
CA VAL A 34 1.67 -3.05 16.42
C VAL A 34 2.33 -2.43 17.65
N PHE A 35 2.81 -3.26 18.59
CA PHE A 35 3.55 -2.78 19.74
C PHE A 35 4.82 -2.01 19.35
N LEU A 36 5.61 -2.55 18.41
CA LEU A 36 6.81 -1.88 17.89
C LEU A 36 6.48 -0.59 17.14
N ALA A 37 5.35 -0.53 16.43
CA ALA A 37 4.89 0.70 15.78
C ALA A 37 4.59 1.81 16.80
N ILE A 38 3.97 1.47 17.93
CA ILE A 38 3.73 2.41 19.03
C ILE A 38 5.06 2.80 19.68
N LEU A 39 5.90 1.81 20.01
CA LEU A 39 7.19 2.04 20.66
C LEU A 39 8.09 2.94 19.81
N LEU A 40 8.10 2.75 18.49
CA LEU A 40 8.81 3.60 17.53
C LEU A 40 8.42 5.07 17.70
N ASN A 41 7.12 5.37 17.75
CA ASN A 41 6.63 6.73 17.89
C ASN A 41 6.97 7.32 19.28
N VAL A 42 6.91 6.51 20.33
CA VAL A 42 7.33 6.91 21.68
C VAL A 42 8.83 7.24 21.72
N CYS A 43 9.69 6.41 21.12
CA CYS A 43 11.12 6.69 21.01
C CYS A 43 11.37 8.00 20.26
N GLN A 44 10.66 8.27 19.17
CA GLN A 44 10.75 9.53 18.43
C GLN A 44 10.34 10.73 19.30
N ILE A 45 9.29 10.61 20.11
CA ILE A 45 8.92 11.68 21.06
C ILE A 45 10.04 11.91 22.05
N ILE A 46 10.60 10.85 22.65
CA ILE A 46 11.66 10.96 23.66
C ILE A 46 12.92 11.63 23.08
N VAL A 47 13.32 11.24 21.86
CA VAL A 47 14.47 11.85 21.16
C VAL A 47 14.25 13.34 20.92
N ASN A 48 13.08 13.73 20.40
CA ASN A 48 12.75 15.14 20.16
C ASN A 48 12.61 15.94 21.45
N TRP A 49 12.00 15.34 22.48
CA TRP A 49 11.88 15.96 23.80
C TRP A 49 13.25 16.20 24.44
N TRP A 50 14.17 15.24 24.32
CA TRP A 50 15.54 15.41 24.80
C TRP A 50 16.27 16.55 24.08
N LEU A 51 16.10 16.64 22.76
CA LEU A 51 16.67 17.73 21.96
C LEU A 51 16.10 19.10 22.39
N SER A 52 14.80 19.18 22.66
CA SER A 52 14.16 20.39 23.18
C SER A 52 14.72 20.77 24.56
N ARG A 53 14.90 19.80 25.46
CA ARG A 53 15.49 20.03 26.79
C ARG A 53 16.94 20.53 26.69
N TRP A 54 17.73 19.94 25.79
CA TRP A 54 19.10 20.38 25.53
C TRP A 54 19.14 21.82 25.00
N SER A 55 18.24 22.18 24.07
CA SER A 55 18.13 23.55 23.54
C SER A 55 17.85 24.57 24.64
N MET A 56 16.87 24.30 25.51
CA MET A 56 16.53 25.20 26.62
C MET A 56 17.70 25.36 27.61
N ALA A 57 18.39 24.27 27.92
CA ALA A 57 19.55 24.30 28.82
C ALA A 57 20.75 25.05 28.22
N SER A 58 20.86 25.11 26.89
CA SER A 58 21.90 25.90 26.20
C SER A 58 21.61 27.40 26.21
N GLU A 59 20.34 27.81 26.33
CA GLU A 59 19.94 29.22 26.40
C GLU A 59 20.05 29.79 27.83
N GLU A 60 19.98 28.94 28.85
CA GLU A 60 20.21 29.31 30.25
C GLU A 60 21.71 29.53 30.51
N THR A 61 22.21 30.72 30.19
CA THR A 61 23.61 31.17 30.38
C THR A 61 23.96 31.39 31.86
N GLY A 62 23.85 30.36 32.70
CA GLY A 62 23.94 30.47 34.15
C GLY A 62 24.66 29.30 34.82
N GLY A 63 25.88 28.98 34.38
CA GLY A 63 26.95 28.31 35.17
C GLY A 63 26.71 26.94 35.84
N GLY A 64 25.49 26.39 35.81
CA GLY A 64 25.12 25.16 36.51
C GLY A 64 24.69 24.00 35.60
N GLY A 65 24.80 24.16 34.28
CA GLY A 65 24.43 23.13 33.30
C GLY A 65 25.47 22.02 33.15
N HIS A 66 25.02 20.80 32.84
CA HIS A 66 25.89 19.70 32.42
C HIS A 66 26.68 20.04 31.14
N SER A 67 27.81 19.37 30.93
CA SER A 67 28.64 19.57 29.73
C SER A 67 27.89 19.22 28.44
N THR A 68 28.27 19.83 27.33
CA THR A 68 27.72 19.50 26.00
C THR A 68 27.87 18.02 25.67
N GLU A 69 28.99 17.40 26.09
CA GLU A 69 29.26 15.97 25.93
C GLU A 69 28.20 15.08 26.61
N TYR A 70 27.69 15.49 27.78
CA TYR A 70 26.62 14.77 28.47
C TYR A 70 25.33 14.72 27.64
N TYR A 71 24.89 15.86 27.11
CA TYR A 71 23.69 15.93 26.27
C TYR A 71 23.84 15.16 24.96
N LEU A 72 25.01 15.24 24.34
CA LEU A 72 25.36 14.52 23.11
C LEU A 72 25.36 13.00 23.32
N LEU A 73 25.98 12.50 24.40
CA LEU A 73 26.03 11.06 24.68
C LEU A 73 24.63 10.49 24.89
N ILE A 74 23.78 11.16 25.67
CA ILE A 74 22.39 10.69 25.88
C ILE A 74 21.61 10.72 24.57
N TYR A 75 21.73 11.80 23.79
CA TYR A 75 21.08 11.89 22.48
C TYR A 75 21.54 10.77 21.55
N PHE A 76 22.83 10.45 21.53
CA PHE A 76 23.39 9.35 20.74
C PHE A 76 22.79 8.00 21.13
N PHE A 77 22.74 7.66 22.42
CA PHE A 77 22.16 6.39 22.87
C PHE A 77 20.65 6.31 22.65
N LEU A 78 19.92 7.41 22.83
CA LEU A 78 18.49 7.49 22.51
C LEU A 78 18.25 7.27 21.00
N GLY A 79 19.04 7.91 20.15
CA GLY A 79 18.99 7.74 18.70
C GLY A 79 19.32 6.31 18.28
N LEU A 80 20.35 5.71 18.87
CA LEU A 80 20.73 4.31 18.61
C LEU A 80 19.59 3.34 19.00
N GLY A 81 18.96 3.56 20.16
CA GLY A 81 17.79 2.79 20.60
C GLY A 81 16.60 2.94 19.64
N ALA A 82 16.31 4.17 19.20
CA ALA A 82 15.25 4.42 18.23
C ALA A 82 15.53 3.72 16.89
N CYS A 83 16.77 3.77 16.38
CA CYS A 83 17.19 3.06 15.18
C CYS A 83 17.00 1.54 15.31
N LEU A 84 17.31 0.97 16.48
CA LEU A 84 17.10 -0.46 16.72
C LEU A 84 15.60 -0.82 16.68
N VAL A 85 14.73 0.01 17.27
CA VAL A 85 13.27 -0.21 17.23
C VAL A 85 12.74 -0.11 15.79
N VAL A 86 13.20 0.88 15.00
CA VAL A 86 12.86 0.97 13.56
C VAL A 86 13.27 -0.31 12.84
N PHE A 87 14.50 -0.77 13.05
CA PHE A 87 15.02 -1.96 12.40
C PHE A 87 14.20 -3.21 12.74
N LEU A 88 13.91 -3.43 14.03
CA LEU A 88 13.08 -4.55 14.48
C LEU A 88 11.66 -4.49 13.90
N TYR A 89 11.06 -3.30 13.87
CA TYR A 89 9.74 -3.08 13.26
C TYR A 89 9.74 -3.49 11.77
N GLN A 90 10.70 -2.98 10.99
CA GLN A 90 10.78 -3.26 9.56
C GLN A 90 11.03 -4.74 9.27
N VAL A 91 11.94 -5.39 10.01
CA VAL A 91 12.25 -6.81 9.84
C VAL A 91 11.05 -7.68 10.21
N LEU A 92 10.40 -7.45 11.35
CA LEU A 92 9.25 -8.26 11.75
C LEU A 92 8.03 -8.05 10.86
N ALA A 93 7.80 -6.82 10.39
CA ALA A 93 6.75 -6.54 9.41
C ALA A 93 7.01 -7.27 8.07
N ALA A 94 8.26 -7.25 7.58
CA ALA A 94 8.65 -7.95 6.37
C ALA A 94 8.54 -9.49 6.50
N LEU A 95 9.03 -10.05 7.61
CA LEU A 95 8.90 -11.49 7.89
C LEU A 95 7.43 -11.92 8.06
N GLY A 96 6.61 -11.06 8.67
CA GLY A 96 5.17 -11.27 8.77
C GLY A 96 4.48 -11.30 7.40
N GLY A 97 4.83 -10.36 6.53
CA GLY A 97 4.38 -10.32 5.13
C GLY A 97 4.78 -11.57 4.35
N LEU A 98 6.05 -11.97 4.46
CA LEU A 98 6.57 -13.17 3.81
C LEU A 98 5.87 -14.44 4.32
N THR A 99 5.63 -14.54 5.63
CA THR A 99 4.90 -15.67 6.23
C THR A 99 3.47 -15.75 5.69
N ALA A 100 2.78 -14.62 5.58
CA ALA A 100 1.44 -14.57 5.00
C ALA A 100 1.47 -14.98 3.52
N ALA A 101 2.43 -14.46 2.76
CA ALA A 101 2.63 -14.79 1.35
C ALA A 101 2.86 -16.29 1.15
N SER A 102 3.78 -16.92 1.89
CA SER A 102 4.03 -18.37 1.81
C SER A 102 2.79 -19.20 2.16
N ARG A 103 2.02 -18.80 3.19
CA ARG A 103 0.78 -19.49 3.57
C ARG A 103 -0.32 -19.37 2.51
N ILE A 104 -0.46 -18.18 1.91
CA ILE A 104 -1.43 -17.93 0.85
C ILE A 104 -1.05 -18.76 -0.39
N HIS A 105 0.21 -18.69 -0.83
CA HIS A 105 0.72 -19.49 -1.94
C HIS A 105 0.51 -20.99 -1.71
N GLY A 106 0.88 -21.50 -0.53
CA GLY A 106 0.71 -22.92 -0.19
C GLY A 106 -0.76 -23.37 -0.24
N ARG A 107 -1.68 -22.57 0.32
CA ARG A 107 -3.13 -22.87 0.27
C ARG A 107 -3.68 -22.84 -1.15
N MET A 108 -3.27 -21.85 -1.95
CA MET A 108 -3.67 -21.76 -3.35
C MET A 108 -3.17 -22.95 -4.17
N PHE A 109 -1.92 -23.35 -3.96
CA PHE A 109 -1.32 -24.50 -4.62
C PHE A 109 -2.02 -25.81 -4.25
N THR A 110 -2.26 -26.06 -2.96
CA THR A 110 -3.00 -27.25 -2.52
C THR A 110 -4.44 -27.27 -3.04
N ALA A 111 -5.13 -26.13 -3.05
CA ALA A 111 -6.48 -26.02 -3.61
C ALA A 111 -6.50 -26.29 -5.12
N LEU A 112 -5.49 -25.82 -5.86
CA LEU A 112 -5.37 -26.07 -7.29
C LEU A 112 -5.16 -27.56 -7.59
N LEU A 113 -4.29 -28.24 -6.84
CA LEU A 113 -4.06 -29.69 -7.02
C LEU A 113 -5.30 -30.53 -6.73
N GLY A 114 -6.18 -30.06 -5.84
CA GLY A 114 -7.46 -30.71 -5.50
C GLY A 114 -8.63 -30.31 -6.40
N ALA A 115 -8.43 -29.43 -7.40
CA ALA A 115 -9.51 -28.93 -8.24
C ALA A 115 -9.98 -30.00 -9.25
N PRO A 116 -11.28 -30.07 -9.57
CA PRO A 116 -11.80 -31.00 -10.58
C PRO A 116 -11.29 -30.63 -11.98
N LEU A 117 -11.21 -31.61 -12.89
CA LEU A 117 -10.77 -31.37 -14.28
C LEU A 117 -11.58 -30.25 -14.97
N ALA A 118 -12.88 -30.19 -14.70
CA ALA A 118 -13.78 -29.15 -15.20
C ALA A 118 -13.34 -27.71 -14.84
N PHE A 119 -12.61 -27.51 -13.74
CA PHE A 119 -12.03 -26.22 -13.39
C PHE A 119 -10.92 -25.83 -14.37
N PHE A 120 -10.08 -26.79 -14.78
CA PHE A 120 -8.99 -26.57 -15.74
C PHE A 120 -9.51 -26.38 -17.16
N ASP A 121 -10.65 -26.98 -17.52
CA ASP A 121 -11.27 -26.80 -18.83
C ASP A 121 -11.93 -25.42 -18.98
N THR A 122 -12.42 -24.83 -17.88
CA THR A 122 -13.08 -23.51 -17.88
C THR A 122 -12.13 -22.36 -17.57
N THR A 123 -11.01 -22.62 -16.87
CA THR A 123 -10.05 -21.61 -16.43
C THR A 123 -8.85 -21.52 -17.37
N PRO A 124 -8.61 -20.37 -18.04
CA PRO A 124 -7.45 -20.20 -18.90
C PRO A 124 -6.13 -20.36 -18.15
N SER A 125 -5.15 -21.06 -18.74
CA SER A 125 -3.82 -21.24 -18.14
C SER A 125 -3.11 -19.91 -17.82
N GLY A 126 -3.33 -18.87 -18.64
CA GLY A 126 -2.81 -17.53 -18.38
C GLY A 126 -3.36 -16.88 -17.11
N ARG A 127 -4.61 -17.18 -16.70
CA ARG A 127 -5.18 -16.71 -15.44
C ARG A 127 -4.48 -17.35 -14.25
N LEU A 128 -4.26 -18.66 -14.31
CA LEU A 128 -3.50 -19.38 -13.28
C LEU A 128 -2.08 -18.82 -13.18
N LEU A 129 -1.41 -18.57 -14.30
CA LEU A 129 -0.08 -17.97 -14.30
C LEU A 129 -0.07 -16.60 -13.62
N ASN A 130 -1.01 -15.71 -13.95
CA ASN A 130 -1.10 -14.39 -13.32
C ASN A 130 -1.34 -14.47 -11.81
N LEU A 131 -2.17 -15.41 -11.36
CA LEU A 131 -2.49 -15.63 -9.96
C LEU A 131 -1.24 -16.04 -9.15
N PHE A 132 -0.39 -16.91 -9.71
CA PHE A 132 0.87 -17.34 -9.08
C PHE A 132 2.04 -16.39 -9.29
N THR A 133 1.90 -15.36 -10.13
CA THR A 133 2.98 -14.41 -10.44
C THR A 133 2.63 -12.99 -9.99
N ALA A 134 1.82 -12.26 -10.77
CA ALA A 134 1.51 -10.85 -10.54
C ALA A 134 0.71 -10.62 -9.24
N ASP A 135 -0.28 -11.48 -8.97
CA ASP A 135 -1.09 -11.35 -7.75
C ASP A 135 -0.28 -11.75 -6.52
N MET A 136 0.50 -12.83 -6.64
CA MET A 136 1.43 -13.26 -5.59
C MET A 136 2.47 -12.18 -5.28
N LYS A 137 3.00 -11.51 -6.32
CA LYS A 137 3.90 -10.36 -6.20
C LYS A 137 3.26 -9.16 -5.48
N SER A 138 1.96 -8.99 -5.63
CA SER A 138 1.24 -7.93 -4.91
C SER A 138 1.13 -8.26 -3.42
N ILE A 139 1.03 -9.55 -3.07
CA ILE A 139 0.88 -10.04 -1.70
C ILE A 139 2.22 -10.08 -0.95
N ASP A 140 3.34 -10.34 -1.63
CA ASP A 140 4.67 -10.45 -1.02
C ASP A 140 5.41 -9.11 -0.88
N GLU A 141 5.33 -8.21 -1.87
CA GLU A 141 6.09 -6.96 -1.91
C GLU A 141 5.20 -5.76 -1.58
N THR A 142 4.05 -5.65 -2.27
CA THR A 142 3.27 -4.40 -2.25
C THR A 142 2.45 -4.29 -0.97
N LEU A 143 1.67 -5.32 -0.64
CA LEU A 143 0.71 -5.28 0.46
C LEU A 143 1.36 -5.12 1.84
N PRO A 144 2.46 -5.83 2.20
CA PRO A 144 3.12 -5.65 3.49
C PRO A 144 3.71 -4.24 3.65
N GLY A 145 4.32 -3.71 2.59
CA GLY A 145 4.89 -2.37 2.58
C GLY A 145 3.82 -1.29 2.76
N GLN A 146 2.71 -1.38 2.02
CA GLN A 146 1.60 -0.42 2.12
C GLN A 146 0.91 -0.48 3.49
N LEU A 147 0.70 -1.68 4.04
CA LEU A 147 0.06 -1.84 5.35
C LEU A 147 0.95 -1.27 6.47
N SER A 148 2.25 -1.58 6.44
CA SER A 148 3.22 -1.07 7.41
C SER A 148 3.37 0.45 7.31
N GLY A 149 3.43 0.99 6.09
CA GLY A 149 3.45 2.44 5.86
C GLY A 149 2.18 3.14 6.37
N ALA A 150 1.01 2.55 6.10
CA ALA A 150 -0.27 3.09 6.60
C ALA A 150 -0.34 3.08 8.13
N LEU A 151 0.11 2.01 8.79
CA LEU A 151 0.19 1.94 10.26
C LEU A 151 1.15 2.99 10.82
N SER A 152 2.34 3.11 10.24
CA SER A 152 3.33 4.12 10.65
C SER A 152 2.78 5.54 10.54
N LEU A 153 2.14 5.88 9.42
CA LEU A 153 1.51 7.19 9.21
C LEU A 153 0.37 7.45 10.20
N LEU A 154 -0.47 6.45 10.46
CA LEU A 154 -1.57 6.56 11.40
C LEU A 154 -1.05 6.84 12.82
N PHE A 155 -0.07 6.08 13.30
CA PHE A 155 0.49 6.30 14.63
C PHE A 155 1.27 7.61 14.72
N MET A 156 1.97 8.00 13.66
CA MET A 156 2.64 9.30 13.58
C MET A 156 1.64 10.44 13.69
N MET A 157 0.54 10.40 12.95
CA MET A 157 -0.52 11.41 13.00
C MET A 157 -1.13 11.50 14.41
N LEU A 158 -1.47 10.35 15.02
CA LEU A 158 -2.00 10.30 16.38
C LEU A 158 -1.02 10.87 17.41
N THR A 159 0.26 10.55 17.24
CA THR A 159 1.35 11.01 18.11
C THR A 159 1.51 12.53 18.03
N VAL A 160 1.60 13.08 16.82
CA VAL A 160 1.71 14.54 16.62
C VAL A 160 0.50 15.25 17.21
N LEU A 161 -0.71 14.75 16.96
CA LEU A 161 -1.93 15.33 17.51
C LEU A 161 -1.95 15.29 19.04
N ALA A 162 -1.54 14.17 19.65
CA ALA A 162 -1.47 14.03 21.10
C ALA A 162 -0.45 15.01 21.72
N VAL A 163 0.73 15.18 21.11
CA VAL A 163 1.76 16.12 21.57
C VAL A 163 1.30 17.57 21.43
N VAL A 164 0.66 17.93 20.32
CA VAL A 164 0.18 19.31 20.12
C VAL A 164 -0.93 19.65 21.13
N VAL A 165 -1.87 18.72 21.35
CA VAL A 165 -2.98 18.93 22.30
C VAL A 165 -2.46 18.99 23.75
N SER A 166 -1.41 18.27 24.11
CA SER A 166 -0.84 18.34 25.46
C SER A 166 -0.15 19.67 25.75
N VAL A 167 0.46 20.31 24.74
CA VAL A 167 1.12 21.61 24.88
C VAL A 167 0.14 22.77 24.73
N VAL A 168 -0.77 22.70 23.76
CA VAL A 168 -1.75 23.78 23.45
C VAL A 168 -3.15 23.17 23.26
N PRO A 169 -3.91 22.93 24.35
CA PRO A 169 -5.20 22.24 24.28
C PRO A 169 -6.24 22.91 23.37
N ILE A 170 -6.20 24.25 23.27
CA ILE A 170 -7.15 25.03 22.45
C ILE A 170 -7.06 24.72 20.95
N VAL A 171 -5.94 24.12 20.48
CA VAL A 171 -5.76 23.70 19.08
C VAL A 171 -6.78 22.63 18.67
N ILE A 172 -7.41 21.92 19.60
CA ILE A 172 -8.44 20.93 19.25
C ILE A 172 -9.66 21.58 18.57
N LEU A 173 -9.96 22.85 18.88
CA LEU A 173 -11.12 23.57 18.38
C LEU A 173 -11.07 23.75 16.84
N PRO A 174 -9.97 24.22 16.22
CA PRO A 174 -9.84 24.23 14.76
C PRO A 174 -9.56 22.85 14.13
N VAL A 175 -8.97 21.90 14.86
CA VAL A 175 -8.66 20.55 14.32
C VAL A 175 -9.92 19.73 14.02
N VAL A 176 -10.93 19.78 14.90
CA VAL A 176 -12.19 19.03 14.72
C VAL A 176 -12.92 19.37 13.41
N PRO A 177 -13.22 20.64 13.06
CA PRO A 177 -13.87 20.97 11.80
C PRO A 177 -12.99 20.65 10.59
N LEU A 178 -11.67 20.77 10.72
CA LEU A 178 -10.73 20.41 9.67
C LEU A 178 -10.74 18.90 9.39
N PHE A 179 -10.83 18.07 10.43
CA PHE A 179 -10.95 16.61 10.29
C PHE A 179 -12.29 16.22 9.65
N ALA A 180 -13.39 16.90 10.00
CA ALA A 180 -14.70 16.69 9.38
C ALA A 180 -14.68 17.08 7.88
N PHE A 181 -14.09 18.23 7.56
CA PHE A 181 -13.93 18.70 6.18
C PHE A 181 -13.06 17.74 5.35
N TYR A 182 -11.93 17.30 5.91
CA TYR A 182 -11.07 16.30 5.27
C TYR A 182 -11.79 14.96 5.09
N GLY A 183 -12.59 14.52 6.08
CA GLY A 183 -13.43 13.33 5.97
C GLY A 183 -14.46 13.43 4.84
N TRP A 184 -15.05 14.60 4.64
CA TRP A 184 -15.94 14.87 3.51
C TRP A 184 -15.22 14.81 2.17
N ILE A 185 -14.07 15.50 2.05
CA ILE A 185 -13.21 15.41 0.85
C ILE A 185 -12.84 13.95 0.56
N GLN A 186 -12.43 13.20 1.58
CA GLN A 186 -11.99 11.80 1.45
C GLN A 186 -13.13 10.89 0.98
N LEU A 187 -14.38 11.15 1.42
CA LEU A 187 -15.54 10.41 0.94
C LEU A 187 -15.79 10.64 -0.55
N VAL A 188 -15.74 11.90 -1.00
CA VAL A 188 -15.91 12.28 -2.41
C VAL A 188 -14.76 11.72 -3.25
N TYR A 189 -13.52 11.94 -2.81
CA TYR A 189 -12.30 11.46 -3.45
C TYR A 189 -12.32 9.93 -3.63
N ARG A 190 -12.61 9.17 -2.57
CA ARG A 190 -12.62 7.70 -2.64
C ARG A 190 -13.67 7.16 -3.60
N ASN A 191 -14.81 7.84 -3.75
CA ASN A 191 -15.81 7.45 -4.74
C ASN A 191 -15.30 7.72 -6.16
N SER A 192 -14.81 8.92 -6.42
CA SER A 192 -14.30 9.32 -7.75
C SER A 192 -13.06 8.53 -8.17
N ALA A 193 -12.06 8.38 -7.28
CA ALA A 193 -10.82 7.67 -7.54
C ALA A 193 -11.07 6.18 -7.85
N ARG A 194 -12.02 5.54 -7.16
CA ARG A 194 -12.40 4.14 -7.45
C ARG A 194 -13.00 3.99 -8.85
N GLU A 195 -13.94 4.85 -9.21
CA GLU A 195 -14.56 4.82 -10.54
C GLU A 195 -13.54 5.12 -11.64
N LEU A 196 -12.64 6.08 -11.40
CA LEU A 196 -11.59 6.44 -12.32
C LEU A 196 -10.57 5.31 -12.52
N LYS A 197 -10.18 4.65 -11.43
CA LYS A 197 -9.33 3.44 -11.50
C LYS A 197 -10.04 2.29 -12.21
N ARG A 198 -11.36 2.17 -12.06
CA ARG A 198 -12.17 1.19 -12.80
C ARG A 198 -12.16 1.49 -14.30
N PHE A 199 -12.33 2.75 -14.70
CA PHE A 199 -12.26 3.13 -16.12
C PHE A 199 -10.86 2.89 -16.69
N ASP A 200 -9.80 3.24 -15.96
CA ASP A 200 -8.41 2.94 -16.33
C ASP A 200 -8.24 1.43 -16.60
N SER A 201 -8.61 0.58 -15.63
CA SER A 201 -8.49 -0.89 -15.77
C SER A 201 -9.37 -1.47 -16.90
N THR A 202 -10.59 -0.96 -17.09
CA THR A 202 -11.53 -1.50 -18.07
C THR A 202 -11.16 -1.11 -19.49
N THR A 203 -10.64 0.11 -19.70
CA THR A 203 -10.21 0.59 -21.02
C THR A 203 -8.87 0.02 -21.46
N GLN A 204 -8.06 -0.48 -20.52
CA GLN A 204 -6.79 -1.13 -20.81
C GLN A 204 -6.96 -2.53 -21.43
N SER A 205 -7.98 -3.30 -21.02
CA SER A 205 -8.19 -4.68 -21.51
C SER A 205 -8.40 -4.79 -23.03
N PRO A 206 -9.21 -3.94 -23.69
CA PRO A 206 -9.36 -3.94 -25.15
C PRO A 206 -8.06 -3.74 -25.93
N ILE A 207 -7.05 -3.07 -25.36
CA ILE A 207 -5.73 -2.87 -25.98
C ILE A 207 -5.00 -4.20 -26.03
N PHE A 208 -4.92 -4.92 -24.90
CA PHE A 208 -4.27 -6.23 -24.84
C PHE A 208 -4.95 -7.28 -25.72
N ASN A 209 -6.29 -7.27 -25.75
CA ASN A 209 -7.05 -8.18 -26.62
C ASN A 209 -6.77 -7.92 -28.10
N HIS A 210 -6.74 -6.65 -28.53
CA HIS A 210 -6.41 -6.29 -29.92
C HIS A 210 -4.99 -6.69 -30.30
N PHE A 211 -4.05 -6.50 -29.37
CA PHE A 211 -2.65 -6.85 -29.60
C PHE A 211 -2.47 -8.36 -29.76
N ALA A 212 -3.13 -9.16 -28.92
CA ALA A 212 -3.14 -10.62 -29.04
C ALA A 212 -3.76 -11.09 -30.37
N GLU A 213 -4.89 -10.50 -30.79
CA GLU A 213 -5.52 -10.78 -32.09
C GLU A 213 -4.60 -10.42 -33.27
N THR A 214 -3.90 -9.29 -33.17
CA THR A 214 -2.95 -8.83 -34.19
C THR A 214 -1.76 -9.78 -34.34
N ILE A 215 -1.21 -10.29 -33.23
CA ILE A 215 -0.12 -11.27 -33.24
C ILE A 215 -0.58 -12.58 -33.89
N ASN A 216 -1.76 -13.09 -33.49
CA ASN A 216 -2.29 -14.34 -34.02
C ASN A 216 -2.69 -14.23 -35.50
N GLY A 217 -3.17 -13.06 -35.94
CA GLY A 217 -3.59 -12.78 -37.32
C GLY A 217 -2.54 -12.13 -38.21
N LEU A 218 -1.27 -12.09 -37.79
CA LEU A 218 -0.23 -11.28 -38.44
C LEU A 218 -0.01 -11.64 -39.92
N SER A 219 -0.08 -12.93 -40.26
CA SER A 219 0.04 -13.42 -41.63
C SER A 219 -1.11 -12.92 -42.51
N THR A 220 -2.34 -12.96 -42.00
CA THR A 220 -3.55 -12.46 -42.69
C THR A 220 -3.46 -10.95 -42.90
N ILE A 221 -3.07 -10.19 -41.88
CA ILE A 221 -2.95 -8.72 -41.97
C ILE A 221 -1.95 -8.33 -43.07
N ARG A 222 -0.80 -9.01 -43.13
CA ARG A 222 0.22 -8.78 -44.16
C ARG A 222 -0.22 -9.21 -45.55
N ALA A 223 -0.95 -10.33 -45.66
CA ALA A 223 -1.47 -10.82 -46.93
C ALA A 223 -2.47 -9.82 -47.55
N PHE A 224 -3.31 -9.19 -46.73
CA PHE A 224 -4.29 -8.19 -47.16
C PHE A 224 -3.79 -6.73 -47.08
N ARG A 225 -2.53 -6.49 -46.69
CA ARG A 225 -1.92 -5.16 -46.54
C ARG A 225 -2.76 -4.18 -45.70
N CYS A 226 -3.28 -4.66 -44.58
CA CYS A 226 -4.18 -3.91 -43.69
C CYS A 226 -3.48 -3.32 -42.45
N GLU A 227 -2.14 -3.20 -42.47
CA GLU A 227 -1.34 -2.78 -41.32
C GLU A 227 -1.73 -1.40 -40.80
N GLN A 228 -1.94 -0.43 -41.70
CA GLN A 228 -2.30 0.94 -41.33
C GLN A 228 -3.65 1.03 -40.62
N ARG A 229 -4.62 0.21 -41.03
CA ARG A 229 -5.92 0.14 -40.36
C ARG A 229 -5.76 -0.39 -38.94
N GLN A 230 -5.01 -1.47 -38.76
CA GLN A 230 -4.78 -2.06 -37.45
C GLN A 230 -4.01 -1.11 -36.52
N LEU A 231 -3.05 -0.37 -37.07
CA LEU A 231 -2.32 0.66 -36.34
C LEU A 231 -3.25 1.78 -35.89
N ALA A 232 -4.13 2.29 -36.77
CA ALA A 232 -5.09 3.33 -36.42
C ALA A 232 -6.07 2.87 -35.31
N GLU A 233 -6.56 1.62 -35.37
CA GLU A 233 -7.39 1.04 -34.31
C GLU A 233 -6.63 0.91 -32.98
N THR A 234 -5.35 0.52 -33.02
CA THR A 234 -4.49 0.44 -31.84
C THR A 234 -4.30 1.81 -31.19
N VAL A 235 -3.94 2.82 -31.98
CA VAL A 235 -3.76 4.20 -31.51
C VAL A 235 -5.04 4.73 -30.88
N ALA A 236 -6.19 4.53 -31.53
CA ALA A 236 -7.47 5.00 -30.99
C ALA A 236 -7.81 4.37 -29.62
N ARG A 237 -7.51 3.08 -29.42
CA ARG A 237 -7.73 2.39 -28.12
C ARG A 237 -6.76 2.90 -27.05
N VAL A 238 -5.48 3.12 -27.42
CA VAL A 238 -4.46 3.69 -26.51
C VAL A 238 -4.82 5.12 -26.11
N ASP A 239 -5.25 5.96 -27.05
CA ASP A 239 -5.70 7.33 -26.78
C ASP A 239 -6.90 7.35 -25.82
N TYR A 240 -7.85 6.43 -26.03
CA TYR A 240 -9.01 6.31 -25.15
C TYR A 240 -8.62 5.94 -23.72
N ASN A 241 -7.74 4.95 -23.54
CA ASN A 241 -7.23 4.59 -22.21
C ASN A 241 -6.40 5.72 -21.58
N THR A 242 -5.55 6.39 -22.36
CA THR A 242 -4.68 7.49 -21.90
C THR A 242 -5.49 8.61 -21.24
N ARG A 243 -6.71 8.90 -21.74
CA ARG A 243 -7.61 9.90 -21.12
C ARG A 243 -8.01 9.55 -19.69
N PHE A 244 -8.15 8.27 -19.35
CA PHE A 244 -8.48 7.82 -18.00
C PHE A 244 -7.24 7.65 -17.14
N TRP A 245 -6.17 7.11 -17.72
CA TRP A 245 -4.88 6.94 -17.05
C TRP A 245 -4.30 8.28 -16.57
N THR A 246 -4.29 9.30 -17.44
CA THR A 246 -3.81 10.65 -17.09
C THR A 246 -4.62 11.26 -15.96
N LYS A 247 -5.95 11.20 -16.04
CA LYS A 247 -6.85 11.66 -14.97
C LYS A 247 -6.61 10.91 -13.66
N ASN A 248 -6.44 9.59 -13.71
CA ASN A 248 -6.17 8.78 -12.52
C ASN A 248 -4.85 9.21 -11.85
N ASN A 249 -3.80 9.45 -12.63
CA ASN A 249 -2.52 9.91 -12.10
C ASN A 249 -2.55 11.35 -11.58
N LEU A 250 -3.33 12.23 -12.20
CA LEU A 250 -3.52 13.60 -11.69
C LEU A 250 -4.30 13.64 -10.38
N VAL A 251 -5.30 12.78 -10.24
CA VAL A 251 -6.09 12.67 -9.00
C VAL A 251 -5.30 12.02 -7.87
N ASN A 252 -4.35 11.13 -8.17
CA ASN A 252 -3.55 10.41 -7.17
C ASN A 252 -2.20 11.08 -6.85
N ARG A 253 -1.89 12.23 -7.44
CA ARG A 253 -0.71 13.05 -7.11
C ARG A 253 -1.05 14.07 -6.03
#